data_AF-A0A2V9SWT8-F1
#
_entry.id   AF-A0A2V9SWT8-F1
#
_cell.length_a   1.000
_cell.length_b   1.000
_cell.length_c   1.000
_cell.angle_alpha   90.00
_cell.angle_beta   90.00
_cell.angle_gamma   90.00
#
_symmetry.space_group_name_H-M   'P 1'
#
loop_
_entity.id
_entity.type
_entity.pdbx_description
1 polymer ?
#
loop_
_entity_poly.entity_id
_entity_poly.type
_entity_poly.pdbx_seq_one_letter_code
_entity_poly.pdbx_strand_id
1 'polypeptide(L)'
;EGSGDILKQELTLNADRFTPVDQTLIPTGELRPVKGTPLDFTKPTPVGARINDNYEQLLIAHGYDQNFVLNRKDDDLLLAARVHEPGSGRILEIYTTEPGVQLYTGNFLDGTITGKHGHVYNQHAALCLETQHFPDSPNHANFPSTILRPGKTFRSRTVYRFSVR
;
A
#
# COMPACT_ATOMS: atom_id res chain seq x y z
N GLU A 1 -4.42 5.91 -21.15
CA GLU A 1 -3.96 6.12 -19.76
C GLU A 1 -5.13 6.41 -18.85
N GLY A 2 -4.94 6.34 -17.53
CA GLY A 2 -5.84 7.01 -16.60
C GLY A 2 -5.63 8.52 -16.69
N SER A 3 -6.63 9.30 -16.28
CA SER A 3 -6.57 10.77 -16.24
C SER A 3 -7.07 11.25 -14.89
N GLY A 4 -6.42 12.28 -14.32
CA GLY A 4 -6.79 12.84 -13.02
C GLY A 4 -6.05 12.18 -11.86
N ASP A 5 -6.71 12.15 -10.70
CA ASP A 5 -6.17 11.61 -9.45
C ASP A 5 -6.74 10.22 -9.11
N ILE A 6 -6.15 9.59 -8.09
CA ILE A 6 -6.60 8.30 -7.54
C ILE A 6 -7.66 8.42 -6.45
N LEU A 7 -8.10 9.62 -6.08
CA LEU A 7 -8.86 9.87 -4.86
C LEU A 7 -10.25 9.22 -4.88
N LYS A 8 -10.81 8.98 -6.06
CA LYS A 8 -12.09 8.28 -6.25
C LYS A 8 -11.96 6.77 -6.42
N GLN A 9 -10.75 6.24 -6.58
CA GLN A 9 -10.54 4.79 -6.68
C GLN A 9 -10.88 4.15 -5.34
N GLU A 10 -11.62 3.05 -5.37
CA GLU A 10 -12.00 2.28 -4.20
C GLU A 10 -10.90 1.24 -3.89
N LEU A 11 -10.24 1.40 -2.75
CA LEU A 11 -9.23 0.47 -2.26
C LEU A 11 -9.83 -0.47 -1.21
N THR A 12 -9.46 -1.74 -1.27
CA THR A 12 -9.63 -2.73 -0.20
C THR A 12 -8.29 -3.40 0.07
N LEU A 13 -7.89 -3.49 1.33
CA LEU A 13 -6.68 -4.17 1.78
C LEU A 13 -7.04 -5.31 2.72
N ASN A 14 -6.41 -6.47 2.51
CA ASN A 14 -6.54 -7.62 3.39
C ASN A 14 -5.53 -7.55 4.54
N ALA A 15 -5.66 -6.51 5.36
CA ALA A 15 -4.77 -6.21 6.46
C ALA A 15 -5.57 -5.58 7.62
N ASP A 16 -5.44 -6.15 8.81
CA ASP A 16 -6.04 -5.60 10.04
C ASP A 16 -5.09 -4.73 10.87
N ARG A 17 -3.81 -4.68 10.46
CA ARG A 17 -2.73 -3.93 11.10
C ARG A 17 -1.84 -3.25 10.07
N PHE A 18 -1.09 -2.25 10.51
CA PHE A 18 -0.06 -1.58 9.75
C PHE A 18 1.18 -1.30 10.63
N THR A 19 2.29 -0.95 10.01
CA THR A 19 3.51 -0.53 10.72
C THR A 19 3.58 1.00 10.76
N PRO A 20 3.22 1.66 11.88
CA PRO A 20 3.36 3.11 12.00
C PRO A 20 4.83 3.51 11.93
N VAL A 21 5.07 4.70 11.41
CA VAL A 21 6.39 5.28 11.20
C VAL A 21 6.62 6.49 12.11
N ASP A 22 7.88 6.81 12.33
CA ASP A 22 8.33 8.04 12.96
C ASP A 22 8.43 9.21 11.97
N GLN A 23 8.93 10.37 12.42
CA GLN A 23 9.07 11.58 11.60
C GLN A 23 10.06 11.43 10.43
N THR A 24 10.87 10.37 10.43
CA THR A 24 11.81 10.05 9.36
C THR A 24 11.28 8.96 8.42
N LEU A 25 10.01 8.59 8.56
CA LEU A 25 9.33 7.52 7.81
C LEU A 25 9.92 6.12 8.08
N ILE A 26 10.59 5.93 9.22
CA ILE A 26 11.08 4.61 9.64
C ILE A 26 10.05 3.96 10.56
N PRO A 27 9.69 2.66 10.36
CA PRO A 27 8.78 1.96 11.26
C PRO A 27 9.24 2.00 12.71
N THR A 28 8.30 2.11 13.64
CA THR A 28 8.62 2.13 15.07
C THR A 28 8.83 0.73 15.67
N GLY A 29 8.53 -0.32 14.90
CA GLY A 29 8.42 -1.71 15.38
C GLY A 29 7.03 -2.09 15.88
N GLU A 30 6.11 -1.14 16.05
CA GLU A 30 4.72 -1.41 16.43
C GLU A 30 3.95 -2.09 15.26
N LEU A 31 2.99 -2.96 15.58
CA LEU A 31 1.98 -3.44 14.63
C LEU A 31 0.61 -2.94 15.07
N ARG A 32 0.21 -1.76 14.58
CA ARG A 32 -0.98 -1.04 15.07
C ARG A 32 -2.24 -1.50 14.33
N PRO A 33 -3.37 -1.74 15.02
CA PRO A 33 -4.65 -2.05 14.36
C PRO A 33 -5.11 -0.90 13.45
N VAL A 34 -5.66 -1.24 12.27
CA VAL A 34 -6.27 -0.23 11.37
C VAL A 34 -7.67 0.18 11.84
N LYS A 35 -8.36 -0.68 12.59
CA LYS A 35 -9.76 -0.49 13.01
C LYS A 35 -9.93 0.83 13.75
N GLY A 36 -10.86 1.66 13.28
CA GLY A 36 -11.15 2.96 13.87
C GLY A 36 -10.14 4.05 13.51
N THR A 37 -9.25 3.81 12.55
CA THR A 37 -8.30 4.79 12.01
C THR A 37 -8.62 5.12 10.54
N PRO A 38 -8.09 6.23 10.01
CA PRO A 38 -8.19 6.56 8.58
C PRO A 38 -7.61 5.49 7.64
N LEU A 39 -6.71 4.63 8.14
CA LEU A 39 -6.06 3.55 7.41
C LEU A 39 -6.93 2.29 7.29
N ASP A 40 -8.16 2.26 7.81
CA ASP A 40 -9.05 1.11 7.70
C ASP A 40 -9.59 0.90 6.27
N PHE A 41 -8.85 0.14 5.46
CA PHE A 41 -9.26 -0.32 4.14
C PHE A 41 -9.75 -1.78 4.15
N THR A 42 -10.16 -2.32 5.30
CA THR A 42 -10.69 -3.71 5.37
C THR A 42 -11.99 -3.89 4.58
N LYS A 43 -12.64 -2.77 4.22
CA LYS A 43 -13.78 -2.69 3.31
C LYS A 43 -13.48 -1.71 2.17
N PRO A 44 -14.12 -1.87 1.00
CA PRO A 44 -13.97 -0.95 -0.11
C PRO A 44 -14.21 0.50 0.33
N THR A 45 -13.20 1.35 0.17
CA THR A 45 -13.23 2.76 0.54
C THR A 45 -12.53 3.58 -0.53
N PRO A 46 -13.11 4.72 -0.99
CA PRO A 46 -12.38 5.65 -1.83
C PRO A 46 -11.08 6.11 -1.16
N VAL A 47 -9.95 6.12 -1.88
CA VAL A 47 -8.65 6.50 -1.30
C VAL A 47 -8.70 7.91 -0.71
N GLY A 48 -9.37 8.85 -1.38
CA GLY A 48 -9.49 10.23 -0.92
C GLY A 48 -10.46 10.44 0.25
N ALA A 49 -11.21 9.43 0.68
CA ALA A 49 -12.28 9.59 1.68
C ALA A 49 -11.75 10.12 3.03
N ARG A 50 -10.52 9.75 3.40
CA ARG A 50 -9.91 10.03 4.70
C ARG A 50 -8.43 10.45 4.61
N ILE A 51 -7.92 10.69 3.39
CA ILE A 51 -6.49 10.96 3.14
C ILE A 51 -5.99 12.24 3.82
N ASN A 52 -6.89 13.17 4.14
CA ASN A 52 -6.61 14.46 4.78
C ASN A 52 -7.06 14.51 6.25
N ASP A 53 -7.43 13.38 6.85
CA ASP A 53 -7.83 13.34 8.26
C ASP A 53 -6.66 13.77 9.15
N ASN A 54 -6.98 14.45 10.27
CA ASN A 54 -5.98 14.87 11.25
C ASN A 54 -5.49 13.67 12.09
N TYR A 55 -4.73 12.79 11.47
CA TYR A 55 -4.15 11.58 12.04
C TYR A 55 -2.64 11.58 11.82
N GLU A 56 -1.86 11.30 12.88
CA GLU A 56 -0.41 11.50 12.89
C GLU A 56 0.30 10.91 11.65
N GLN A 57 -0.09 9.71 11.22
CA GLN A 57 0.58 8.97 10.15
C GLN A 57 0.31 9.60 8.79
N LEU A 58 -0.86 10.21 8.59
CA LEU A 58 -1.20 10.92 7.35
C LEU A 58 -0.50 12.28 7.28
N LEU A 59 -0.35 12.95 8.42
CA LEU A 59 0.35 14.23 8.51
C LEU A 59 1.85 14.06 8.22
N ILE A 60 2.46 13.00 8.76
CA ILE A 60 3.88 12.67 8.52
C ILE A 60 4.11 12.33 7.03
N ALA A 61 3.21 11.56 6.42
CA ALA A 61 3.37 11.06 5.06
C ALA A 61 2.80 11.98 3.96
N HIS A 62 2.03 13.01 4.32
CA HIS A 62 1.25 13.84 3.38
C HIS A 62 0.27 13.02 2.50
N GLY A 63 -0.34 11.99 3.09
CA GLY A 63 -1.17 11.01 2.41
C GLY A 63 -0.97 9.64 3.03
N TYR A 64 -1.18 8.57 2.26
CA TYR A 64 -0.80 7.22 2.69
C TYR A 64 0.61 6.89 2.21
N ASP A 65 1.45 6.41 3.13
CA ASP A 65 2.79 5.86 2.88
C ASP A 65 3.14 4.83 3.97
N GLN A 66 2.28 3.82 4.11
CA GLN A 66 2.39 2.84 5.19
C GLN A 66 2.42 1.43 4.63
N ASN A 67 3.24 0.59 5.28
CA ASN A 67 3.19 -0.85 5.09
C ASN A 67 2.03 -1.44 5.90
N PHE A 68 1.17 -2.16 5.20
CA PHE A 68 0.05 -2.91 5.75
C PHE A 68 0.45 -4.36 5.98
N VAL A 69 0.12 -4.88 7.16
CA VAL A 69 0.42 -6.24 7.60
C VAL A 69 -0.66 -7.18 7.06
N LEU A 70 -0.33 -8.01 6.07
CA LEU A 70 -1.31 -8.87 5.43
C LEU A 70 -1.80 -9.97 6.38
N ASN A 71 -3.11 -10.25 6.36
CA ASN A 71 -3.77 -11.26 7.20
C ASN A 71 -3.48 -12.68 6.70
N ARG A 72 -2.21 -13.08 6.71
CA ARG A 72 -1.74 -14.38 6.23
C ARG A 72 -2.04 -15.47 7.25
N LYS A 73 -2.29 -16.67 6.72
CA LYS A 73 -2.41 -17.92 7.49
C LYS A 73 -1.27 -18.89 7.19
N ASP A 74 -0.67 -18.74 6.01
CA ASP A 74 0.38 -19.58 5.44
C ASP A 74 1.21 -18.77 4.42
N ASP A 75 2.12 -19.44 3.73
CA ASP A 75 3.04 -18.86 2.73
C ASP A 75 2.47 -18.90 1.29
N ASP A 76 1.21 -19.30 1.10
CA ASP A 76 0.59 -19.39 -0.24
C ASP A 76 0.16 -18.03 -0.79
N LEU A 77 -0.27 -17.98 -2.05
CA LEU A 77 -0.80 -16.74 -2.63
C LEU A 77 -2.06 -16.28 -1.89
N LEU A 78 -1.99 -15.09 -1.30
CA LEU A 78 -3.10 -14.41 -0.63
C LEU A 78 -3.53 -13.19 -1.45
N LEU A 79 -4.83 -12.87 -1.50
CA LEU A 79 -5.30 -11.56 -1.96
C LEU A 79 -4.82 -10.47 -0.99
N ALA A 80 -3.89 -9.62 -1.44
CA ALA A 80 -3.34 -8.52 -0.66
C ALA A 80 -4.21 -7.26 -0.76
N ALA A 81 -4.58 -6.91 -1.98
CA ALA A 81 -5.28 -5.66 -2.28
C ALA A 81 -6.23 -5.82 -3.46
N ARG A 82 -7.28 -5.00 -3.46
CA ARG A 82 -8.15 -4.76 -4.61
C ARG A 82 -8.34 -3.27 -4.81
N VAL A 83 -8.14 -2.79 -6.02
CA VAL A 83 -8.45 -1.43 -6.46
C VAL A 83 -9.54 -1.51 -7.52
N HIS A 84 -10.59 -0.72 -7.34
CA HIS A 84 -11.67 -0.60 -8.31
C HIS A 84 -11.85 0.87 -8.68
N GLU A 85 -11.91 1.16 -9.98
CA GLU A 85 -12.15 2.51 -10.49
C GLU A 85 -13.59 2.60 -11.03
N PRO A 86 -14.51 3.30 -10.33
CA PRO A 86 -15.94 3.26 -10.66
C PRO A 86 -16.33 3.80 -12.03
N GLY A 87 -15.58 4.74 -12.60
CA GLY A 87 -15.92 5.37 -13.88
C GLY A 87 -15.72 4.43 -15.08
N SER A 88 -14.68 3.59 -15.05
CA SER A 88 -14.39 2.62 -16.11
C SER A 88 -14.77 1.18 -15.77
N GLY A 89 -15.11 0.89 -14.50
CA GLY A 89 -15.38 -0.46 -14.01
C GLY A 89 -14.12 -1.34 -13.89
N ARG A 90 -12.93 -0.80 -14.16
CA ARG A 90 -11.67 -1.55 -14.08
C ARG A 90 -11.39 -1.98 -12.65
N ILE A 91 -10.93 -3.21 -12.51
CA ILE A 91 -10.52 -3.80 -11.23
C ILE A 91 -9.09 -4.32 -11.38
N LEU A 92 -8.25 -3.98 -10.41
CA LEU A 92 -6.96 -4.61 -10.18
C LEU A 92 -7.03 -5.38 -8.86
N GLU A 93 -6.67 -6.65 -8.89
CA GLU A 93 -6.45 -7.46 -7.70
C GLU A 93 -4.99 -7.89 -7.64
N ILE A 94 -4.39 -7.77 -6.46
CA ILE A 94 -3.00 -8.13 -6.23
C ILE A 94 -2.98 -9.32 -5.29
N TYR A 95 -2.40 -10.42 -5.76
CA TYR A 95 -2.12 -11.59 -4.96
C TYR A 95 -0.62 -11.68 -4.67
N THR A 96 -0.22 -12.09 -3.48
CA THR A 96 1.20 -12.20 -3.14
C THR A 96 1.53 -13.26 -2.11
N THR A 97 2.78 -13.73 -2.12
CA THR A 97 3.40 -14.54 -1.06
C THR A 97 4.11 -13.68 0.00
N GLU A 98 4.21 -12.37 -0.21
CA GLU A 98 4.85 -11.44 0.74
C GLU A 98 3.99 -11.23 2.00
N PRO A 99 4.59 -10.89 3.16
CA PRO A 99 3.88 -10.65 4.41
C PRO A 99 3.22 -9.27 4.48
N GLY A 100 3.66 -8.31 3.68
CA GLY A 100 3.19 -6.93 3.71
C GLY A 100 2.91 -6.35 2.32
N VAL A 101 2.24 -5.19 2.32
CA VAL A 101 2.06 -4.35 1.14
C VAL A 101 2.19 -2.88 1.52
N GLN A 102 3.12 -2.15 0.89
CA GLN A 102 3.20 -0.71 1.00
C GLN A 102 2.07 -0.08 0.17
N LEU A 103 1.28 0.78 0.80
CA LEU A 103 0.43 1.74 0.09
C LEU A 103 1.14 3.08 0.09
N TYR A 104 1.53 3.56 -1.09
CA TYR A 104 2.05 4.91 -1.29
C TYR A 104 1.16 5.64 -2.30
N THR A 105 0.63 6.81 -1.94
CA THR A 105 -0.31 7.56 -2.79
C THR A 105 0.34 8.66 -3.64
N GLY A 106 1.62 8.57 -3.95
CA GLY A 106 2.26 9.57 -4.82
C GLY A 106 2.35 10.95 -4.16
N ASN A 107 2.57 10.99 -2.84
CA ASN A 107 2.45 12.18 -2.00
C ASN A 107 3.47 13.28 -2.33
N PHE A 108 4.57 12.90 -2.99
CA PHE A 108 5.68 13.79 -3.34
C PHE A 108 5.75 14.11 -4.84
N LEU A 109 4.76 13.67 -5.62
CA LEU A 109 4.59 14.17 -6.98
C LEU A 109 4.17 15.64 -6.92
N ASP A 110 4.95 16.52 -7.55
CA ASP A 110 4.83 17.98 -7.41
C ASP A 110 4.42 18.68 -8.72
N GLY A 111 4.07 17.92 -9.76
CA GLY A 111 3.68 18.46 -11.05
C GLY A 111 4.85 18.94 -11.92
N THR A 112 6.10 18.71 -11.52
CA THR A 112 7.27 19.04 -12.36
C THR A 112 7.53 18.00 -13.46
N ILE A 113 7.01 16.79 -13.29
CA ILE A 113 7.16 15.70 -14.27
C ILE A 113 5.98 15.72 -15.25
N THR A 114 6.30 15.95 -16.52
CA THR A 114 5.38 15.69 -17.63
C THR A 114 5.57 14.27 -18.13
N GLY A 115 4.56 13.44 -17.92
CA GLY A 115 4.53 12.05 -18.33
C GLY A 115 4.08 11.82 -19.76
N LYS A 116 3.58 10.61 -20.01
CA LYS A 116 3.11 10.21 -21.33
C LYS A 116 1.90 11.05 -21.74
N HIS A 117 1.74 11.19 -23.06
CA HIS A 117 0.68 11.99 -23.68
C HIS A 117 0.58 13.45 -23.17
N GLY A 118 1.66 13.99 -22.59
CA GLY A 118 1.69 15.35 -22.06
C GLY A 118 0.99 15.54 -20.72
N HIS A 119 0.62 14.46 -20.02
CA HIS A 119 -0.03 14.55 -18.72
C HIS A 119 0.97 14.90 -17.62
N VAL A 120 0.69 15.95 -16.87
CA VAL A 120 1.46 16.35 -15.68
C VAL A 120 1.08 15.47 -14.49
N TYR A 121 2.07 14.92 -13.79
CA TYR A 121 1.85 14.10 -12.59
C TYR A 121 1.89 14.96 -11.32
N ASN A 122 0.71 15.36 -10.87
CA ASN A 122 0.51 16.07 -9.60
C ASN A 122 0.46 15.10 -8.41
N GLN A 123 0.44 15.65 -7.19
CA GLN A 123 0.21 14.89 -5.96
C GLN A 123 -1.05 14.02 -6.10
N HIS A 124 -0.94 12.75 -5.70
CA HIS A 124 -2.03 11.77 -5.82
C HIS A 124 -2.46 11.43 -7.26
N ALA A 125 -1.62 11.68 -8.28
CA ALA A 125 -1.90 11.22 -9.65
C ALA A 125 -1.84 9.69 -9.81
N ALA A 126 -1.20 8.99 -8.88
CA ALA A 126 -1.06 7.53 -8.88
C ALA A 126 -1.00 6.98 -7.45
N LEU A 127 -1.16 5.66 -7.33
CA LEU A 127 -0.85 4.92 -6.12
C LEU A 127 0.04 3.72 -6.45
N CYS A 128 0.85 3.33 -5.48
CA CYS A 128 1.68 2.12 -5.50
C CYS A 128 1.13 1.11 -4.49
N LEU A 129 1.23 -0.17 -4.84
CA LEU A 129 0.94 -1.31 -3.98
C LEU A 129 2.12 -2.27 -4.06
N GLU A 130 3.10 -2.04 -3.19
CA GLU A 130 4.41 -2.70 -3.23
C GLU A 130 4.39 -3.88 -2.26
N THR A 131 4.24 -5.09 -2.79
CA THR A 131 4.22 -6.31 -1.98
C THR A 131 5.62 -6.63 -1.51
N GLN A 132 5.83 -6.78 -0.20
CA GLN A 132 7.16 -6.87 0.39
C GLN A 132 7.18 -7.42 1.82
N HIS A 133 8.38 -7.67 2.35
CA HIS A 133 8.61 -7.74 3.78
C HIS A 133 8.46 -6.36 4.42
N PHE A 134 8.24 -6.29 5.73
CA PHE A 134 8.03 -5.00 6.39
C PHE A 134 9.28 -4.12 6.27
N PRO A 135 9.15 -2.81 6.04
CA PRO A 135 10.29 -1.92 6.03
C PRO A 135 11.05 -2.04 7.36
N ASP A 136 12.37 -1.88 7.28
CA ASP A 136 13.28 -1.97 8.43
C ASP A 136 13.25 -3.29 9.22
N SER A 137 12.72 -4.38 8.63
CA SER A 137 12.73 -5.72 9.25
C SER A 137 14.10 -6.19 9.79
N PRO A 138 15.27 -5.88 9.17
CA PRO A 138 16.56 -6.23 9.77
C PRO A 138 16.80 -5.69 11.18
N ASN A 139 16.16 -4.58 11.54
CA ASN A 139 16.35 -3.88 12.83
C ASN A 139 15.20 -4.12 13.82
N HIS A 140 14.14 -4.83 13.41
CA HIS A 140 12.99 -5.17 14.26
C HIS A 140 12.83 -6.68 14.40
N ALA A 141 13.28 -7.24 15.53
CA ALA A 141 13.25 -8.68 15.77
C ALA A 141 11.83 -9.30 15.77
N ASN A 142 10.78 -8.49 15.94
CA ASN A 142 9.38 -8.90 15.89
C ASN A 142 8.78 -8.86 14.47
N PHE A 143 9.52 -8.39 13.46
CA PHE A 143 9.10 -8.39 12.06
C PHE A 143 9.56 -9.66 11.34
N PRO A 144 8.93 -10.03 10.20
CA PRO A 144 9.39 -11.14 9.37
C PRO A 144 10.85 -10.95 8.95
N SER A 145 11.69 -11.97 9.17
CA SER A 145 13.11 -11.88 8.86
C SER A 145 13.36 -11.75 7.36
N THR A 146 14.26 -10.86 6.98
CA THR A 146 14.75 -10.69 5.60
C THR A 146 16.13 -11.30 5.38
N ILE A 147 16.69 -12.03 6.36
CA ILE A 147 18.03 -12.62 6.27
C ILE A 147 17.99 -13.88 5.39
N LEU A 148 18.64 -13.82 4.23
CA LEU A 148 18.92 -14.98 3.41
C LEU A 148 20.32 -15.55 3.74
N ARG A 149 20.35 -16.75 4.33
CA ARG A 149 21.63 -17.44 4.67
C ARG A 149 22.20 -18.22 3.47
N PRO A 150 23.51 -18.46 3.42
CA PRO A 150 24.13 -19.29 2.38
C PRO A 150 23.43 -20.64 2.21
N GLY A 151 23.26 -21.10 0.97
CA GLY A 151 22.58 -22.34 0.64
C GLY A 151 21.06 -22.32 0.75
N LYS A 152 20.45 -21.19 1.14
CA LYS A 152 18.99 -20.99 1.09
C LYS A 152 18.59 -20.29 -0.21
N THR A 153 17.34 -20.49 -0.61
CA THR A 153 16.74 -19.82 -1.77
C THR A 153 15.58 -18.97 -1.30
N PHE A 154 15.63 -17.68 -1.62
CA PHE A 154 14.48 -16.79 -1.49
C PHE A 154 13.55 -16.98 -2.68
N ARG A 155 12.24 -17.04 -2.42
CA ARG A 155 11.21 -17.03 -3.45
C ARG A 155 10.09 -16.11 -3.02
N SER A 156 9.66 -15.29 -3.96
CA SER A 156 8.52 -14.41 -3.81
C SER A 156 7.73 -14.38 -5.11
N ARG A 157 6.41 -14.20 -5.00
CA ARG A 157 5.51 -14.11 -6.15
C ARG A 157 4.45 -13.07 -5.87
N THR A 158 4.28 -12.17 -6.84
CA THR A 158 3.15 -11.24 -6.92
C THR A 158 2.44 -11.39 -8.25
N VAL A 159 1.11 -11.42 -8.21
CA VAL A 159 0.23 -11.57 -9.38
C VAL A 159 -0.71 -10.39 -9.43
N TYR A 160 -0.64 -9.64 -10.53
CA TYR A 160 -1.57 -8.56 -10.86
C TYR A 160 -2.67 -9.13 -11.76
N ARG A 161 -3.88 -9.22 -11.25
CA ARG A 161 -5.06 -9.70 -11.98
C ARG A 161 -5.96 -8.53 -12.33
N PHE A 162 -6.14 -8.28 -13.62
CA PHE A 162 -7.04 -7.25 -14.13
C PHE A 162 -8.38 -7.87 -14.55
N SER A 163 -9.47 -7.17 -14.25
CA SER A 163 -10.82 -7.51 -14.69
C SER A 163 -11.68 -6.24 -14.81
N VAL A 164 -12.95 -6.40 -15.17
CA VAL A 164 -13.93 -5.32 -15.30
C VAL A 164 -15.26 -5.80 -14.70
N ARG A 165 -16.04 -4.89 -14.12
CA ARG A 165 -17.42 -5.15 -13.67
C ARG A 165 -18.43 -4.28 -14.41
#